data_AF-A0A3C0E060-F1
#
_entry.id   AF-A0A3C0E060-F1
#
_cell.length_a   1.000
_cell.length_b   1.000
_cell.length_c   1.000
_cell.angle_alpha   90.00
_cell.angle_beta   90.00
_cell.angle_gamma   90.00
#
_symmetry.space_group_name_H-M   'P 1'
#
loop_
_entity.id
_entity.type
_entity.pdbx_description
1 polymer ?
#
loop_
_entity_poly.entity_id
_entity_poly.type
_entity_poly.pdbx_seq_one_letter_code
_entity_poly.pdbx_strand_id
1 'polypeptide(L)'
;MQVCTLDDPSYPSLLRELTDAPPVLFWRGTWPALEGWSRSLAVVGTRNCTADMARAAHEVAGDWSSAGGTVVSGLARGIDGQAHRGVLEGPRPHAQVAVLPCALDQLFP
;
A
#
# COMPACT_ATOMS: atom_id res chain seq x y z
N MET A 1 12.56 -11.99 3.78
CA MET A 1 12.75 -10.71 3.08
C MET A 1 13.02 -11.04 1.64
N GLN A 2 12.37 -10.34 0.72
CA GLN A 2 12.52 -10.53 -0.72
C GLN A 2 13.02 -9.23 -1.36
N VAL A 3 13.57 -9.34 -2.56
CA VAL A 3 14.18 -8.23 -3.29
C VAL A 3 13.84 -8.31 -4.77
N CYS A 4 13.65 -7.16 -5.40
CA CYS A 4 13.59 -7.02 -6.85
C CYS A 4 14.28 -5.72 -7.26
N THR A 5 14.76 -5.71 -8.49
CA THR A 5 15.49 -4.64 -9.13
C THR A 5 14.67 -4.07 -10.28
N LEU A 6 15.07 -2.91 -10.79
CA LEU A 6 14.39 -2.23 -11.90
C LEU A 6 14.19 -3.13 -13.14
N ASP A 7 15.15 -4.03 -13.38
CA ASP A 7 15.18 -4.96 -14.51
C ASP A 7 14.34 -6.22 -14.29
N ASP A 8 13.89 -6.48 -13.05
CA ASP A 8 13.11 -7.67 -12.75
C ASP A 8 11.69 -7.54 -13.31
N PRO A 9 11.13 -8.62 -13.89
CA PRO A 9 9.75 -8.62 -14.37
C PRO A 9 8.74 -8.29 -13.28
N SER A 10 9.03 -8.62 -12.01
CA SER A 10 8.17 -8.39 -10.85
C SER A 10 8.14 -6.93 -10.35
N TYR A 11 9.01 -6.06 -10.87
CA TYR A 11 9.05 -4.65 -10.50
C TYR A 11 7.81 -3.90 -11.03
N PRO A 12 7.13 -3.08 -10.21
CA PRO A 12 5.87 -2.44 -10.61
C PRO A 12 6.06 -1.54 -11.84
N SER A 13 5.31 -1.81 -12.91
CA SER A 13 5.47 -1.11 -14.19
C SER A 13 5.31 0.40 -14.07
N LEU A 14 4.28 0.86 -13.33
CA LEU A 14 4.04 2.29 -13.11
C LEU A 14 5.15 2.96 -12.30
N LEU A 15 5.78 2.24 -11.37
CA LEU A 15 6.90 2.77 -10.59
C LEU A 15 8.16 2.91 -11.45
N ARG A 16 8.34 2.01 -12.44
CA ARG A 16 9.46 2.03 -13.39
C ARG A 16 9.44 3.28 -14.29
N GLU A 17 8.28 3.90 -14.48
CA GLU A 17 8.12 5.10 -15.31
C GLU A 17 8.65 6.37 -14.62
N LEU A 18 8.91 6.35 -13.31
CA LEU A 18 9.47 7.49 -12.60
C LEU A 18 10.93 7.75 -13.01
N THR A 19 11.30 9.02 -13.14
CA THR A 19 12.68 9.42 -13.47
C THR A 19 13.68 9.03 -12.37
N ASP A 20 13.21 8.99 -11.12
CA ASP A 20 13.95 8.61 -9.92
C ASP A 20 13.46 7.29 -9.33
N ALA A 21 12.98 6.37 -10.19
CA ALA A 21 12.52 5.05 -9.79
C ALA A 21 13.59 4.35 -8.90
N PRO A 22 13.20 3.83 -7.72
CA PRO A 22 14.15 3.21 -6.81
C PRO A 22 14.76 1.96 -7.48
N PRO A 23 16.10 1.85 -7.57
CA PRO A 23 16.75 0.77 -8.32
C PRO A 23 16.52 -0.62 -7.69
N VAL A 24 16.22 -0.65 -6.38
CA VAL A 24 16.01 -1.87 -5.61
C VAL A 24 14.83 -1.67 -4.67
N LEU A 25 13.92 -2.65 -4.62
CA LEU A 25 12.84 -2.72 -3.65
C LEU A 25 13.04 -3.94 -2.74
N PHE A 26 12.86 -3.73 -1.44
CA PHE A 26 12.79 -4.80 -0.45
C PHE A 26 11.36 -4.91 0.05
N TRP A 27 10.86 -6.15 0.24
CA TRP A 27 9.55 -6.34 0.85
C TRP A 27 9.45 -7.58 1.74
N ARG A 28 8.31 -7.67 2.43
CA ARG A 28 7.90 -8.79 3.27
C ARG A 28 6.41 -9.05 3.09
N GLY A 29 6.03 -10.33 2.99
CA GLY A 29 4.64 -10.74 2.81
C GLY A 29 4.27 -10.88 1.34
N THR A 30 2.99 -10.73 1.04
CA THR A 30 2.43 -10.94 -0.30
C THR A 30 2.74 -9.77 -1.21
N TRP A 31 3.43 -10.03 -2.33
CA TRP A 31 3.61 -9.06 -3.40
C TRP A 31 2.44 -9.14 -4.38
N PRO A 32 1.80 -8.02 -4.76
CA PRO A 32 0.81 -8.02 -5.83
C PRO A 32 1.37 -8.62 -7.12
N ALA A 33 0.53 -9.41 -7.81
CA ALA A 33 0.81 -9.82 -9.19
C ALA A 33 0.96 -8.59 -10.09
N LEU A 34 1.61 -8.77 -11.25
CA LEU A 34 1.90 -7.64 -12.16
C LEU A 34 0.66 -6.88 -12.58
N GLU A 35 -0.41 -7.60 -12.90
CA GLU A 35 -1.70 -7.04 -13.27
C GLU A 35 -2.37 -6.34 -12.07
N GLY A 36 -2.06 -6.78 -10.85
CA GLY A 36 -2.55 -6.19 -9.60
C GLY A 36 -2.08 -4.76 -9.40
N TRP A 37 -0.87 -4.42 -9.86
CA TRP A 37 -0.32 -3.05 -9.74
C TRP A 37 -1.12 -2.02 -10.52
N SER A 38 -1.70 -2.39 -11.67
CA SER A 38 -2.54 -1.48 -12.47
C SER A 38 -3.86 -1.11 -11.79
N ARG A 39 -4.26 -1.86 -10.76
CA ARG A 39 -5.45 -1.59 -9.93
C ARG A 39 -5.09 -1.15 -8.52
N SER A 40 -3.96 -0.44 -8.38
CA SER A 40 -3.55 0.14 -7.11
C SER A 40 -4.28 1.45 -6.85
N LEU A 41 -4.73 1.65 -5.61
CA LEU A 41 -5.28 2.91 -5.11
C LEU A 41 -4.39 3.39 -3.96
N ALA A 42 -3.76 4.55 -4.14
CA ALA A 42 -3.08 5.22 -3.05
C ALA A 42 -4.11 5.91 -2.14
N VAL A 43 -4.10 5.60 -0.84
CA VAL A 43 -4.91 6.30 0.16
C VAL A 43 -3.97 7.00 1.14
N VAL A 44 -3.96 8.32 1.11
CA VAL A 44 -3.05 9.16 1.90
C VAL A 44 -3.80 10.31 2.54
N GLY A 45 -3.33 10.81 3.68
CA GLY A 45 -3.92 12.00 4.26
C GLY A 45 -3.33 12.42 5.61
N THR A 46 -4.12 13.18 6.37
CA THR A 46 -3.69 13.75 7.66
C THR A 46 -3.37 12.67 8.70
N ARG A 47 -2.32 12.91 9.49
CA ARG A 47 -1.98 12.10 10.68
C ARG A 47 -2.93 12.32 11.86
N ASN A 48 -3.71 13.39 11.83
CA ASN A 48 -4.72 13.74 12.83
C ASN A 48 -6.08 13.88 12.14
N CYS A 49 -6.77 12.76 11.95
CA CYS A 49 -8.06 12.70 11.27
C CYS A 49 -9.22 12.76 12.28
N THR A 50 -10.34 13.36 11.88
CA THR A 50 -11.61 13.24 12.62
C THR A 50 -12.21 11.84 12.44
N ALA A 51 -13.23 11.51 13.23
CA ALA A 51 -13.93 10.22 13.11
C ALA A 51 -14.54 10.01 11.72
N ASP A 52 -15.11 11.05 11.11
CA ASP A 52 -15.69 10.96 9.76
C ASP A 52 -14.63 10.70 8.69
N MET A 53 -13.48 11.38 8.79
CA MET A 53 -12.35 11.14 7.89
C MET A 53 -11.79 9.72 8.04
N ALA A 54 -11.67 9.25 9.29
CA ALA A 54 -11.22 7.88 9.58
C ALA A 54 -12.16 6.84 8.98
N ARG A 55 -13.48 7.01 9.16
CA ARG A 55 -14.51 6.14 8.59
C ARG A 55 -14.45 6.13 7.07
N ALA A 56 -14.38 7.30 6.43
CA ALA A 56 -14.30 7.38 4.97
C ALA A 56 -13.06 6.68 4.40
N ALA A 57 -11.89 6.84 5.04
CA ALA A 57 -10.66 6.16 4.61
C ALA A 57 -10.76 4.64 4.77
N HIS A 58 -11.36 4.18 5.87
CA HIS A 58 -11.62 2.76 6.12
C HIS A 58 -12.56 2.16 5.08
N GLU A 59 -13.72 2.79 4.85
CA GLU A 59 -14.75 2.33 3.92
C GLU A 59 -14.21 2.26 2.48
N VAL A 60 -13.61 3.35 1.99
CA VAL A 60 -13.06 3.39 0.61
C VAL A 60 -11.99 2.32 0.40
N ALA A 61 -11.11 2.10 1.38
CA ALA A 61 -10.06 1.08 1.26
C ALA A 61 -10.64 -0.35 1.31
N GLY A 62 -11.59 -0.60 2.21
CA GLY A 62 -12.31 -1.87 2.30
C GLY A 62 -13.08 -2.19 1.01
N ASP A 63 -13.80 -1.22 0.48
CA ASP A 63 -14.59 -1.38 -0.75
C ASP A 63 -13.69 -1.61 -1.97
N TRP A 64 -12.61 -0.83 -2.11
CA TRP A 64 -11.67 -0.99 -3.23
C TRP A 64 -11.00 -2.36 -3.24
N SER A 65 -10.52 -2.81 -2.07
CA SER A 65 -9.89 -4.13 -1.94
C SER A 65 -10.88 -5.27 -2.22
N SER A 66 -12.14 -5.13 -1.75
CA SER A 66 -13.24 -6.06 -2.02
C SER A 66 -13.58 -6.13 -3.52
N ALA A 67 -13.50 -5.00 -4.23
CA ALA A 67 -13.66 -4.91 -5.69
C ALA A 67 -12.44 -5.44 -6.47
N GLY A 68 -11.48 -6.08 -5.81
CA GLY A 68 -10.32 -6.72 -6.43
C GLY A 68 -9.11 -5.79 -6.65
N GLY A 69 -9.17 -4.55 -6.16
CA GLY A 69 -8.04 -3.62 -6.20
C GLY A 69 -7.02 -3.88 -5.08
N THR A 70 -5.89 -3.18 -5.14
CA THR A 70 -4.85 -3.16 -4.09
C THR A 70 -4.77 -1.77 -3.48
N VAL A 71 -4.74 -1.65 -2.16
CA VAL A 71 -4.57 -0.35 -1.48
C VAL A 71 -3.10 -0.13 -1.14
N VAL A 72 -2.57 1.05 -1.44
CA VAL A 72 -1.17 1.42 -1.15
C VAL A 72 -1.16 2.64 -0.22
N SER A 73 -0.38 2.59 0.86
CA SER A 73 -0.27 3.71 1.81
C SER A 73 1.04 3.67 2.61
N GLY A 74 1.29 4.69 3.44
CA GLY A 74 2.57 4.89 4.15
C GLY A 74 2.64 4.29 5.56
N LEU A 75 1.61 3.54 5.98
CA LEU A 75 1.48 2.98 7.34
C LEU A 75 1.55 4.02 8.48
N ALA A 76 1.32 5.29 8.19
CA ALA A 76 1.30 6.32 9.21
C ALA A 76 0.03 6.26 10.10
N ARG A 77 0.09 6.91 11.26
CA ARG A 77 -1.13 7.26 12.02
C ARG A 77 -2.11 8.08 11.18
N GLY A 78 -3.39 8.04 11.55
CA GLY A 78 -4.44 8.77 10.85
C GLY A 78 -4.97 8.00 9.63
N ILE A 79 -5.09 8.70 8.50
CA ILE A 79 -5.73 8.17 7.28
C ILE A 79 -5.10 6.87 6.79
N ASP A 80 -3.77 6.81 6.68
CA ASP A 80 -3.04 5.63 6.21
C ASP A 80 -3.37 4.38 7.05
N GLY A 81 -3.30 4.51 8.38
CA GLY A 81 -3.64 3.43 9.30
C GLY A 81 -5.10 2.99 9.19
N GLN A 82 -6.05 3.91 8.98
CA GLN A 82 -7.47 3.55 8.81
C GLN A 82 -7.73 2.87 7.48
N ALA A 83 -7.04 3.27 6.40
CA ALA A 83 -7.12 2.61 5.11
C ALA A 83 -6.64 1.15 5.21
N HIS A 84 -5.48 0.92 5.85
CA HIS A 84 -4.96 -0.42 6.09
C HIS A 84 -5.91 -1.29 6.94
N ARG A 85 -6.55 -0.70 7.97
CA ARG A 85 -7.56 -1.38 8.78
C ARG A 85 -8.78 -1.77 7.95
N GLY A 86 -9.27 -0.88 7.09
CA GLY A 86 -10.39 -1.16 6.18
C GLY A 86 -10.15 -2.38 5.29
N VAL A 87 -8.92 -2.51 4.74
CA VAL A 87 -8.57 -3.71 3.97
C VAL A 87 -8.44 -4.95 4.86
N LEU A 88 -7.79 -4.82 6.02
CA LEU A 88 -7.53 -5.95 6.92
C LEU A 88 -8.81 -6.59 7.46
N GLU A 89 -9.83 -5.78 7.73
CA GLU A 89 -11.14 -6.23 8.23
C GLU A 89 -12.07 -6.73 7.11
N GLY A 90 -11.69 -6.48 5.85
CA GLY A 90 -12.43 -6.90 4.66
C GLY A 90 -12.14 -8.35 4.21
N PRO A 91 -12.78 -8.79 3.12
CA PRO A 91 -12.67 -10.17 2.60
C PRO A 91 -11.32 -10.46 1.92
N ARG A 92 -10.50 -9.44 1.64
CA ARG A 92 -9.19 -9.58 0.97
C ARG A 92 -8.07 -8.89 1.78
N PRO A 93 -7.74 -9.39 2.98
CA PRO A 93 -6.82 -8.72 3.92
C PRO A 93 -5.39 -8.55 3.40
N HIS A 94 -4.99 -9.32 2.38
CA HIS A 94 -3.67 -9.24 1.74
C HIS A 94 -3.60 -8.27 0.56
N ALA A 95 -4.73 -7.65 0.17
CA ALA A 95 -4.79 -6.72 -0.96
C ALA A 95 -4.34 -5.30 -0.56
N GLN A 96 -3.22 -5.21 0.14
CA GLN A 96 -2.65 -3.95 0.62
C GLN A 96 -1.13 -3.97 0.64
N VAL A 97 -0.52 -2.81 0.39
CA VAL A 97 0.92 -2.59 0.43
C VAL A 97 1.22 -1.36 1.29
N ALA A 98 2.09 -1.54 2.27
CA ALA A 98 2.64 -0.45 3.08
C ALA A 98 4.02 -0.05 2.55
N VAL A 99 4.21 1.23 2.21
CA VAL A 99 5.49 1.80 1.81
C VAL A 99 6.11 2.46 3.05
N LEU A 100 7.18 1.86 3.57
CA LEU A 100 7.78 2.32 4.82
C LEU A 100 8.80 3.44 4.58
N PRO A 101 8.86 4.47 5.44
CA PRO A 101 9.87 5.52 5.38
C PRO A 101 11.21 5.08 6.02
N CYS A 102 11.27 3.87 6.58
CA CYS A 102 12.42 3.31 7.27
C CYS A 102 12.71 1.88 6.80
N ALA A 103 13.80 1.30 7.29
CA ALA A 103 14.12 -0.09 7.00
C ALA A 103 13.01 -1.04 7.48
N LEU A 104 12.83 -2.17 6.79
CA LEU A 104 11.75 -3.13 7.08
C LEU A 104 11.80 -3.70 8.51
N ASP A 105 12.97 -3.70 9.16
CA ASP A 105 13.20 -4.14 10.54
C ASP A 105 12.90 -3.06 11.59
N GLN A 106 12.51 -1.85 11.17
CA GLN A 106 12.11 -0.74 12.01
C GLN A 106 10.63 -0.40 11.74
N LEU A 107 9.84 -0.19 12.79
CA LEU A 107 8.45 0.25 12.69
C LEU A 107 8.35 1.75 13.00
N PHE A 108 7.68 2.51 12.13
CA PHE A 108 7.56 3.97 12.19
C PHE A 108 6.48 4.45 11.18
N PRO A 109 5.71 5.53 11.40
CA PRO A 109 5.51 6.40 12.58
C PRO A 109 4.20 6.18 13.40
#